data_AF-A0A6G8B0V3-F1
#
_entry.id   AF-A0A6G8B0V3-F1
#
_cell.length_a   1.000
_cell.length_b   1.000
_cell.length_c   1.000
_cell.angle_alpha   90.00
_cell.angle_beta   90.00
_cell.angle_gamma   90.00
#
_symmetry.space_group_name_H-M   'P 1'
#
loop_
_entity.id
_entity.type
_entity.pdbx_description
1 polymer ?
#
loop_
_entity_poly.entity_id
_entity_poly.type
_entity_poly.pdbx_seq_one_letter_code
_entity_poly.pdbx_strand_id
1 'polypeptide(L)'
;MARKKKKWLKSIQKFKFGKIFVKKGHLQVGRVLIALCLLLIVVSRASDLLHYQPRQNVDVSKLPMNQLTKKQFIQRIAPEAQDIQTQTGIRASISIAQAGLESDWGQSTLAYKYNNFFGVKASAGMQSISLSTSEYEDNKWVKVKAPFRVYSSWQASMEDHADLLLRGTTDNPNRYARVVSGENVEEAAQALVDGGYATDPNYAKKLIEIINMYNLTQYDH
;
A
#
# COMPACT_ATOMS: atom_id res chain seq x y z
N MET A 1 39.64 44.25 9.89
CA MET A 1 39.42 42.78 9.82
C MET A 1 40.70 41.90 9.97
N ALA A 2 41.91 42.36 9.59
CA ALA A 2 43.13 41.53 9.60
C ALA A 2 43.67 41.11 11.00
N ARG A 3 43.32 41.84 12.06
CA ARG A 3 43.88 41.65 13.42
C ARG A 3 43.29 40.46 14.19
N LYS A 4 42.04 40.07 13.90
CA LYS A 4 41.39 38.87 14.48
C LYS A 4 41.94 37.56 13.86
N LYS A 5 42.20 37.54 12.55
CA LYS A 5 42.78 36.38 11.82
C LYS A 5 44.18 36.00 12.35
N LYS A 6 45.05 36.99 12.62
CA LYS A 6 46.39 36.78 13.20
C LYS A 6 46.38 36.20 14.63
N LYS A 7 45.36 36.54 15.44
CA LYS A 7 45.23 36.03 16.83
C LYS A 7 44.78 34.57 16.85
N TRP A 8 43.89 34.19 15.93
CA TRP A 8 43.41 32.82 15.78
C TRP A 8 44.52 31.87 15.28
N LEU A 9 45.31 32.29 14.28
CA LEU A 9 46.44 31.51 13.76
C LEU A 9 47.54 31.27 14.81
N LYS A 10 47.82 32.26 15.69
CA LYS A 10 48.74 32.08 16.82
C LYS A 10 48.21 31.12 17.91
N SER A 11 46.90 30.92 18.01
CA SER A 11 46.29 29.98 18.97
C SER A 11 46.41 28.53 18.52
N ILE A 12 46.38 28.28 17.20
CA ILE A 12 46.50 26.94 16.63
C ILE A 12 47.95 26.43 16.74
N GLN A 13 48.93 27.32 16.59
CA GLN A 13 50.36 26.98 16.78
C GLN A 13 50.74 26.58 18.22
N LYS A 14 49.89 26.84 19.23
CA LYS A 14 50.14 26.41 20.62
C LYS A 14 49.55 25.04 20.97
N PHE A 15 48.88 24.37 20.03
CA PHE A 15 48.28 23.06 20.25
C PHE A 15 49.35 21.96 20.22
N LYS A 16 49.88 21.60 21.41
CA LYS A 16 50.89 20.55 21.54
C LYS A 16 50.23 19.16 21.46
N PHE A 17 50.04 18.63 20.24
CA PHE A 17 49.49 17.28 19.99
C PHE A 17 50.15 16.19 20.85
N GLY A 18 51.46 16.30 21.09
CA GLY A 18 52.20 15.34 21.92
C GLY A 18 51.66 15.20 23.36
N LYS A 19 51.06 16.24 23.96
CA LYS A 19 50.53 16.16 25.33
C LYS A 19 49.19 15.42 25.46
N ILE A 20 48.51 15.14 24.34
CA ILE A 20 47.19 14.50 24.34
C ILE A 20 47.36 12.98 24.43
N PHE A 21 48.33 12.45 23.70
CA PHE A 21 48.57 11.01 23.58
C PHE A 21 49.82 10.55 24.35
N VAL A 22 50.69 11.45 24.82
CA VAL A 22 51.89 11.11 25.61
C VAL A 22 51.86 11.83 26.95
N LYS A 23 51.97 11.07 28.06
CA LYS A 23 52.03 11.58 29.43
C LYS A 23 53.27 11.00 30.12
N LYS A 24 54.11 11.86 30.71
CA LYS A 24 55.40 11.50 31.33
C LYS A 24 56.30 10.62 30.43
N GLY A 25 56.34 10.91 29.13
CA GLY A 25 57.15 10.15 28.16
C GLY A 25 56.54 8.83 27.66
N HIS A 26 55.41 8.37 28.22
CA HIS A 26 54.74 7.15 27.79
C HIS A 26 53.48 7.41 26.96
N LEU A 27 53.31 6.63 25.88
CA LEU A 27 52.14 6.65 25.02
C LEU A 27 50.90 6.13 25.76
N GLN A 28 49.80 6.88 25.68
CA GLN A 28 48.52 6.56 26.29
C GLN A 28 47.69 5.72 25.31
N VAL A 29 48.00 4.43 25.23
CA VAL A 29 47.43 3.48 24.25
C VAL A 29 45.89 3.54 24.21
N GLY A 30 45.22 3.62 25.36
CA GLY A 30 43.76 3.75 25.41
C GLY A 30 43.21 5.00 24.70
N ARG A 31 43.90 6.14 24.78
CA ARG A 31 43.48 7.38 24.09
C ARG A 31 43.70 7.29 22.58
N VAL A 32 44.78 6.62 22.17
CA VAL A 32 45.07 6.33 20.75
C VAL A 32 43.99 5.42 20.18
N LEU A 33 43.61 4.35 20.89
CA LEU A 33 42.55 3.44 20.46
C LEU A 33 41.19 4.15 20.33
N ILE A 34 40.82 5.00 21.29
CA ILE A 34 39.57 5.80 21.21
C ILE A 34 39.59 6.73 19.99
N ALA A 35 40.71 7.40 19.73
CA ALA A 35 40.84 8.28 18.57
C ALA A 35 40.75 7.50 17.24
N LEU A 36 41.33 6.30 17.17
CA LEU A 36 41.24 5.41 16.01
C LEU A 36 39.80 4.91 15.81
N CYS A 37 39.08 4.51 16.87
CA CYS A 37 37.68 4.11 16.77
C CYS A 37 36.78 5.26 16.27
N LEU A 38 36.98 6.48 16.79
CA LEU A 38 36.24 7.66 16.32
C LEU A 38 36.55 7.97 14.85
N LEU A 39 37.82 7.84 14.44
CA LEU A 39 38.22 7.99 13.04
C LEU A 39 37.52 6.95 12.15
N LEU A 40 37.47 5.68 12.57
CA LEU A 40 36.79 4.62 11.83
C LEU A 40 35.29 4.88 11.69
N ILE A 41 34.63 5.38 12.73
CA ILE A 41 33.22 5.78 12.66
C ILE A 41 33.04 6.92 11.65
N VAL A 42 33.90 7.94 11.69
CA VAL A 42 33.84 9.07 10.75
C VAL A 42 34.08 8.60 9.32
N VAL A 43 35.05 7.72 9.09
CA VAL A 43 35.34 7.15 7.76
C VAL A 43 34.17 6.31 7.27
N SER A 44 33.55 5.49 8.13
CA SER A 44 32.35 4.70 7.80
C SER A 44 31.17 5.60 7.40
N ARG A 45 30.91 6.69 8.14
CA ARG A 45 29.84 7.64 7.78
C ARG A 45 30.17 8.44 6.53
N ALA A 46 31.44 8.77 6.30
CA ALA A 46 31.89 9.43 5.07
C ALA A 46 31.74 8.50 3.86
N SER A 47 32.02 7.20 4.00
CA SER A 47 31.73 6.23 2.94
C SER A 47 30.23 6.13 2.66
N ASP A 48 29.36 6.13 3.67
CA ASP A 48 27.90 6.13 3.46
C ASP A 48 27.43 7.38 2.70
N LEU A 49 28.03 8.54 2.98
CA LEU A 49 27.75 9.80 2.28
C LEU A 49 28.30 9.81 0.84
N LEU A 50 29.48 9.23 0.60
CA LEU A 50 30.08 9.11 -0.73
C LEU A 50 29.36 8.06 -1.60
N HIS A 51 28.72 7.07 -0.97
CA HIS A 51 27.89 6.05 -1.64
C HIS A 51 26.39 6.36 -1.57
N TYR A 52 26.00 7.56 -1.13
CA TYR A 52 24.60 7.98 -1.14
C TYR A 52 24.12 8.13 -2.58
N GLN A 53 23.44 7.10 -3.07
CA GLN A 53 22.68 7.16 -4.31
C GLN A 53 21.33 7.82 -3.97
N PRO A 54 21.00 9.01 -4.52
CA PRO A 54 19.65 9.55 -4.38
C PRO A 54 18.68 8.52 -4.97
N ARG A 55 17.65 8.12 -4.21
CA ARG A 55 16.58 7.28 -4.75
C ARG A 55 16.06 7.97 -6.00
N GLN A 56 16.06 7.27 -7.13
CA GLN A 56 15.37 7.76 -8.31
C GLN A 56 13.91 8.04 -7.94
N ASN A 57 13.38 9.19 -8.33
CA ASN A 57 11.97 9.50 -8.21
C ASN A 57 11.21 8.56 -9.16
N VAL A 58 10.84 7.39 -8.64
CA VAL A 58 9.99 6.45 -9.37
C VAL A 58 8.65 7.11 -9.56
N ASP A 59 8.25 7.28 -10.82
CA ASP A 59 6.92 7.73 -11.18
C ASP A 59 5.91 6.66 -10.75
N VAL A 60 5.35 6.84 -9.55
CA VAL A 60 4.44 5.88 -8.93
C VAL A 60 3.26 5.61 -9.87
N SER A 61 2.82 6.58 -10.69
CA SER A 61 1.71 6.46 -11.65
C SER A 61 1.88 5.33 -12.66
N LYS A 62 3.12 4.98 -12.99
CA LYS A 62 3.48 3.96 -13.99
C LYS A 62 3.79 2.59 -13.40
N LEU A 63 3.85 2.48 -12.08
CA LEU A 63 4.08 1.20 -11.44
C LEU A 63 2.86 0.27 -11.63
N PRO A 64 3.09 -1.03 -11.94
CA PRO A 64 2.01 -2.01 -11.92
C PRO A 64 1.43 -2.15 -10.51
N MET A 65 0.17 -2.58 -10.41
CA MET A 65 -0.57 -2.64 -9.14
C MET A 65 0.17 -3.44 -8.05
N ASN A 66 0.81 -4.55 -8.42
CA ASN A 66 1.56 -5.41 -7.50
C ASN A 66 2.88 -4.79 -6.98
N GLN A 67 3.28 -3.62 -7.46
CA GLN A 67 4.45 -2.89 -6.94
C GLN A 67 4.07 -1.72 -6.05
N LEU A 68 2.78 -1.46 -5.87
CA LEU A 68 2.29 -0.39 -5.02
C LEU A 68 2.26 -0.84 -3.56
N THR A 69 2.65 0.09 -2.68
CA THR A 69 2.24 -0.02 -1.27
C THR A 69 0.72 0.15 -1.17
N LYS A 70 0.12 -0.34 -0.08
CA LYS A 70 -1.33 -0.20 0.18
C LYS A 70 -1.82 1.24 0.08
N LYS A 71 -1.04 2.20 0.61
CA LYS A 71 -1.35 3.64 0.51
C LYS A 71 -1.31 4.15 -0.93
N GLN A 72 -0.33 3.73 -1.72
CA GLN A 72 -0.25 4.12 -3.14
C GLN A 72 -1.36 3.47 -3.98
N PHE A 73 -1.75 2.24 -3.65
CA PHE A 73 -2.91 1.57 -4.24
C PHE A 73 -4.18 2.38 -3.98
N ILE A 74 -4.45 2.73 -2.71
CA ILE A 74 -5.59 3.57 -2.32
C ILE A 74 -5.59 4.89 -3.11
N GLN A 75 -4.46 5.60 -3.12
CA GLN A 75 -4.34 6.87 -3.84
C GLN A 75 -4.56 6.72 -5.35
N ARG A 76 -4.17 5.58 -5.94
CA ARG A 76 -4.38 5.32 -7.37
C ARG A 76 -5.84 5.10 -7.71
N ILE A 77 -6.58 4.38 -6.88
CA ILE A 77 -7.97 3.99 -7.18
C ILE A 77 -9.00 4.96 -6.62
N ALA A 78 -8.61 5.84 -5.69
CA ALA A 78 -9.53 6.78 -5.05
C ALA A 78 -10.30 7.68 -6.04
N PRO A 79 -9.68 8.27 -7.08
CA PRO A 79 -10.43 9.08 -8.05
C PRO A 79 -11.55 8.30 -8.74
N GLU A 80 -11.26 7.06 -9.17
CA GLU A 80 -12.25 6.16 -9.79
C GLU A 80 -13.38 5.82 -8.81
N ALA A 81 -13.04 5.53 -7.55
CA ALA A 81 -14.03 5.24 -6.52
C ALA A 81 -14.95 6.44 -6.22
N GLN A 82 -14.42 7.67 -6.26
CA GLN A 82 -15.18 8.90 -6.09
C GLN A 82 -16.10 9.17 -7.30
N ASP A 83 -15.61 8.90 -8.51
CA ASP A 83 -16.42 9.01 -9.73
C ASP A 83 -17.57 8.00 -9.71
N ILE A 84 -17.32 6.75 -9.31
CA ILE A 84 -18.34 5.73 -9.10
C ILE A 84 -19.35 6.19 -8.04
N GLN A 85 -18.88 6.73 -6.91
CA GLN A 85 -19.77 7.25 -5.87
C GLN A 85 -20.69 8.34 -6.42
N THR A 86 -20.14 9.29 -7.17
CA THR A 86 -20.92 10.40 -7.76
C THR A 86 -22.01 9.88 -8.69
N GLN A 87 -21.72 8.81 -9.45
CA GLN A 87 -22.65 8.24 -10.42
C GLN A 87 -23.71 7.32 -9.81
N THR A 88 -23.35 6.61 -8.74
CA THR A 88 -24.14 5.46 -8.24
C THR A 88 -24.63 5.60 -6.81
N GLY A 89 -24.03 6.50 -6.02
CA GLY A 89 -24.22 6.60 -4.58
C GLY A 89 -23.44 5.58 -3.76
N ILE A 90 -22.72 4.63 -4.37
CA ILE A 90 -21.87 3.67 -3.64
C ILE A 90 -20.68 4.41 -3.04
N ARG A 91 -20.56 4.40 -1.70
CA ARG A 91 -19.48 5.10 -0.99
C ARG A 91 -18.10 4.70 -1.51
N ALA A 92 -17.26 5.69 -1.81
CA ALA A 92 -15.90 5.49 -2.28
C ALA A 92 -15.08 4.68 -1.26
N SER A 93 -15.29 4.90 0.04
CA SER A 93 -14.65 4.12 1.10
C SER A 93 -14.96 2.63 1.02
N ILE A 94 -16.19 2.25 0.67
CA ILE A 94 -16.63 0.85 0.51
C ILE A 94 -15.96 0.25 -0.72
N SER A 95 -16.02 0.95 -1.85
CA SER A 95 -15.37 0.53 -3.10
C SER A 95 -13.86 0.31 -2.93
N ILE A 96 -13.16 1.24 -2.27
CA ILE A 96 -11.71 1.14 -2.00
C ILE A 96 -11.42 -0.02 -1.04
N ALA A 97 -12.21 -0.19 0.01
CA ALA A 97 -12.00 -1.25 0.99
C ALA A 97 -12.21 -2.65 0.37
N GLN A 98 -13.29 -2.84 -0.40
CA GLN A 98 -13.54 -4.08 -1.13
C GLN A 98 -12.43 -4.34 -2.16
N ALA A 99 -12.08 -3.35 -2.98
CA ALA A 99 -11.00 -3.52 -3.96
C ALA A 99 -9.68 -3.91 -3.28
N GLY A 100 -9.31 -3.27 -2.17
CA GLY A 100 -8.11 -3.61 -1.40
C GLY A 100 -8.15 -5.02 -0.79
N LEU A 101 -9.30 -5.43 -0.26
CA LEU A 101 -9.49 -6.76 0.34
C LEU A 101 -9.46 -7.87 -0.72
N GLU A 102 -10.26 -7.74 -1.77
CA GLU A 102 -10.46 -8.79 -2.79
C GLU A 102 -9.24 -8.97 -3.70
N SER A 103 -8.50 -7.90 -3.98
CA SER A 103 -7.34 -7.93 -4.88
C SER A 103 -6.00 -8.20 -4.18
N ASP A 104 -6.02 -8.37 -2.86
CA ASP A 104 -4.84 -8.27 -2.00
C ASP A 104 -4.05 -6.98 -2.28
N TRP A 105 -4.73 -5.83 -2.25
CA TRP A 105 -4.14 -4.52 -2.54
C TRP A 105 -3.45 -4.44 -3.91
N GLY A 106 -4.04 -5.10 -4.90
CA GLY A 106 -3.53 -5.21 -6.27
C GLY A 106 -2.42 -6.25 -6.45
N GLN A 107 -2.06 -7.01 -5.42
CA GLN A 107 -0.97 -7.98 -5.45
C GLN A 107 -1.37 -9.31 -6.10
N SER A 108 -2.66 -9.65 -6.09
CA SER A 108 -3.11 -10.92 -6.67
C SER A 108 -2.80 -10.98 -8.17
N THR A 109 -2.39 -12.16 -8.65
CA THR A 109 -2.13 -12.37 -10.09
C THR A 109 -3.33 -11.99 -10.95
N LEU A 110 -4.54 -12.22 -10.43
CA LEU A 110 -5.77 -11.89 -11.12
C LEU A 110 -5.94 -10.37 -11.26
N ALA A 111 -5.59 -9.61 -10.22
CA ALA A 111 -5.63 -8.15 -10.21
C ALA A 111 -4.56 -7.51 -11.11
N TYR A 112 -3.26 -7.79 -10.90
CA TYR A 112 -2.22 -7.03 -11.62
C TYR A 112 -2.02 -7.47 -13.08
N LYS A 113 -2.35 -8.72 -13.43
CA LYS A 113 -2.12 -9.25 -14.78
C LYS A 113 -3.37 -9.21 -15.66
N TYR A 114 -4.55 -9.37 -15.06
CA TYR A 114 -5.82 -9.46 -15.80
C TYR A 114 -6.84 -8.40 -15.37
N ASN A 115 -6.41 -7.43 -14.56
CA ASN A 115 -7.19 -6.29 -14.10
C ASN A 115 -8.48 -6.65 -13.35
N ASN A 116 -8.59 -7.86 -12.81
CA ASN A 116 -9.80 -8.33 -12.15
C ASN A 116 -9.59 -8.26 -10.62
N PHE A 117 -10.12 -7.19 -10.01
CA PHE A 117 -9.95 -6.91 -8.58
C PHE A 117 -10.85 -7.77 -7.69
N PHE A 118 -12.01 -8.18 -8.19
CA PHE A 118 -13.08 -8.78 -7.38
C PHE A 118 -13.27 -10.28 -7.63
N GLY A 119 -12.33 -10.93 -8.32
CA GLY A 119 -12.41 -12.37 -8.56
C GLY A 119 -13.56 -12.79 -9.47
N VAL A 120 -14.05 -11.91 -10.34
CA VAL A 120 -15.26 -12.15 -11.14
C VAL A 120 -15.02 -13.31 -12.10
N LYS A 121 -15.86 -14.35 -12.00
CA LYS A 121 -15.86 -15.48 -12.94
C LYS A 121 -16.47 -15.05 -14.27
N ALA A 122 -15.95 -15.57 -15.37
CA ALA A 122 -16.45 -15.25 -16.70
C ALA A 122 -17.66 -16.11 -17.08
N SER A 123 -18.69 -15.48 -17.63
CA SER A 123 -19.80 -16.17 -18.31
C SER A 123 -19.40 -16.59 -19.72
N ALA A 124 -20.21 -17.47 -20.34
CA ALA A 124 -19.98 -17.91 -21.71
C ALA A 124 -19.90 -16.72 -22.68
N GLY A 125 -18.89 -16.71 -23.55
CA GLY A 125 -18.66 -15.65 -24.53
C GLY A 125 -17.84 -14.46 -24.03
N MET A 126 -17.55 -14.36 -22.73
CA MET A 126 -16.66 -13.32 -22.20
C MET A 126 -15.18 -13.71 -22.35
N GLN A 127 -14.32 -12.71 -22.56
CA GLN A 127 -12.88 -12.91 -22.51
C GLN A 127 -12.48 -13.39 -21.11
N SER A 128 -11.75 -14.50 -21.06
CA SER A 128 -11.44 -15.17 -19.80
C SER A 128 -10.06 -15.82 -19.77
N ILE A 129 -9.58 -16.06 -18.56
CA ILE A 129 -8.39 -16.86 -18.29
C ILE A 129 -8.74 -17.97 -17.30
N SER A 130 -8.27 -19.19 -17.59
CA SER A 130 -8.47 -20.34 -16.69
C SER A 130 -7.35 -20.37 -15.64
N LEU A 131 -7.72 -20.16 -14.37
CA LEU A 131 -6.78 -20.22 -13.25
C LEU A 131 -7.25 -21.24 -12.21
N SER A 132 -6.30 -21.74 -11.42
CA SER A 132 -6.63 -22.59 -10.27
C SER A 132 -7.12 -21.72 -9.13
N THR A 133 -8.26 -22.09 -8.55
CA THR A 133 -8.83 -21.47 -7.35
C THR A 133 -9.16 -22.53 -6.31
N SER A 134 -9.27 -22.12 -5.04
CA SER A 134 -9.75 -22.98 -3.98
C SER A 134 -11.25 -22.74 -3.81
N GLU A 135 -12.06 -23.79 -3.94
CA GLU A 135 -13.49 -23.77 -3.64
C GLU A 135 -13.75 -24.59 -2.38
N TYR A 136 -14.78 -24.21 -1.63
CA TYR A 136 -15.22 -24.96 -0.46
C TYR A 136 -16.46 -25.78 -0.83
N GLU A 137 -16.26 -27.07 -1.07
CA GLU A 137 -17.29 -28.02 -1.51
C GLU A 137 -17.27 -29.22 -0.55
N ASP A 138 -18.43 -29.76 -0.19
CA ASP A 138 -18.55 -30.94 0.70
C ASP A 138 -17.73 -30.84 2.00
N ASN A 139 -17.74 -29.66 2.65
CA ASN A 139 -16.97 -29.35 3.86
C ASN A 139 -15.44 -29.51 3.74
N LYS A 140 -14.88 -29.41 2.53
CA LYS A 140 -13.44 -29.44 2.28
C LYS A 140 -13.02 -28.40 1.24
N TRP A 141 -11.77 -27.93 1.36
CA TRP A 141 -11.16 -27.10 0.33
C TRP A 141 -10.64 -27.97 -0.82
N VAL A 142 -11.09 -27.70 -2.03
CA VAL A 142 -10.64 -28.36 -3.26
C VAL A 142 -10.06 -27.34 -4.22
N LYS A 143 -9.00 -27.73 -4.95
CA LYS A 143 -8.45 -26.91 -6.03
C LYS A 143 -9.14 -27.25 -7.34
N VAL A 144 -9.82 -26.29 -7.93
CA VAL A 144 -10.47 -26.44 -9.24
C VAL A 144 -9.95 -25.41 -10.22
N LYS A 145 -10.15 -25.64 -11.51
CA LYS A 145 -9.95 -24.62 -12.54
C LYS A 145 -11.25 -23.84 -12.73
N ALA A 146 -11.18 -22.52 -12.67
CA ALA A 146 -12.31 -21.65 -12.93
C ALA A 146 -11.95 -20.61 -14.01
N PRO A 147 -12.90 -20.26 -14.91
CA PRO A 147 -12.71 -19.17 -15.84
C PRO A 147 -12.94 -17.83 -15.12
N PHE A 148 -11.91 -16.99 -15.07
CA PHE A 148 -12.01 -15.63 -14.54
C PHE A 148 -12.07 -14.62 -15.67
N ARG A 149 -12.88 -13.57 -15.50
CA ARG A 149 -13.00 -12.49 -16.46
C ARG A 149 -11.68 -11.72 -16.56
N VAL A 150 -11.32 -11.34 -17.78
CA VAL A 150 -10.19 -10.44 -18.08
C VAL A 150 -10.77 -9.08 -18.41
N TYR A 151 -10.27 -8.04 -17.73
CA TYR A 151 -10.69 -6.66 -17.99
C TYR A 151 -9.61 -5.90 -18.77
N SER A 152 -10.05 -4.94 -19.58
CA SER A 152 -9.17 -4.02 -20.32
C SER A 152 -8.37 -3.11 -19.39
N SER A 153 -8.94 -2.75 -18.24
CA SER A 153 -8.33 -1.92 -17.21
C SER A 153 -8.88 -2.28 -15.83
N TRP A 154 -8.20 -1.86 -14.76
CA TRP A 154 -8.68 -2.07 -13.40
C TRP A 154 -9.91 -1.22 -13.09
N GLN A 155 -10.05 -0.06 -13.75
CA GLN A 155 -11.27 0.76 -13.70
C GLN A 155 -12.48 -0.03 -14.19
N ALA A 156 -12.37 -0.72 -15.33
CA ALA A 156 -13.45 -1.54 -15.87
C ALA A 156 -13.88 -2.66 -14.91
N SER A 157 -12.97 -3.16 -14.07
CA SER A 157 -13.34 -4.12 -13.01
C SER A 157 -14.08 -3.45 -11.85
N MET A 158 -13.76 -2.20 -11.52
CA MET A 158 -14.47 -1.42 -10.49
C MET A 158 -15.87 -1.00 -10.96
N GLU A 159 -15.99 -0.57 -12.22
CA GLU A 159 -17.28 -0.26 -12.85
C GLU A 159 -18.20 -1.49 -12.89
N ASP A 160 -17.69 -2.65 -13.31
CA ASP A 160 -18.46 -3.90 -13.36
C ASP A 160 -18.93 -4.36 -11.96
N HIS A 161 -18.10 -4.15 -10.94
CA HIS A 161 -18.48 -4.40 -9.55
C HIS A 161 -19.52 -3.39 -9.04
N ALA A 162 -19.40 -2.11 -9.39
CA ALA A 162 -20.41 -1.11 -9.07
C ALA A 162 -21.76 -1.44 -9.72
N ASP A 163 -21.75 -1.91 -10.97
CA ASP A 163 -22.94 -2.38 -11.67
C ASP A 163 -23.63 -3.55 -10.95
N LEU A 164 -22.86 -4.50 -10.40
CA LEU A 164 -23.39 -5.57 -9.56
C LEU A 164 -24.10 -5.02 -8.32
N LEU A 165 -23.47 -4.09 -7.60
CA LEU A 165 -24.06 -3.50 -6.39
C LEU A 165 -25.30 -2.66 -6.70
N LEU A 166 -25.31 -1.97 -7.83
CA LEU A 166 -26.44 -1.13 -8.24
C LEU A 166 -27.63 -1.95 -8.74
N ARG A 167 -27.38 -3.01 -9.50
CA ARG A 167 -28.43 -3.79 -10.20
C ARG A 167 -28.77 -5.12 -9.52
N GLY A 168 -28.04 -5.49 -8.47
CA GLY A 168 -28.20 -6.79 -7.82
C GLY A 168 -27.82 -7.94 -8.74
N THR A 169 -28.43 -9.10 -8.51
CA THR A 169 -28.22 -10.32 -9.31
C THR A 169 -29.46 -10.63 -10.14
N THR A 170 -29.32 -11.48 -11.15
CA THR A 170 -30.43 -11.87 -12.04
C THR A 170 -31.64 -12.42 -11.27
N ASP A 171 -31.41 -13.15 -10.19
CA ASP A 171 -32.44 -13.72 -9.32
C ASP A 171 -32.97 -12.72 -8.28
N ASN A 172 -32.20 -11.68 -7.94
CA ASN A 172 -32.60 -10.65 -6.99
C ASN A 172 -32.00 -9.28 -7.37
N PRO A 173 -32.73 -8.46 -8.15
CA PRO A 173 -32.22 -7.16 -8.58
C PRO A 173 -32.06 -6.14 -7.44
N ASN A 174 -32.67 -6.39 -6.28
CA ASN A 174 -32.55 -5.53 -5.10
C ASN A 174 -31.55 -6.06 -4.07
N ARG A 175 -30.78 -7.11 -4.40
CA ARG A 175 -29.89 -7.83 -3.47
C ARG A 175 -28.97 -6.91 -2.67
N TYR A 176 -28.44 -5.87 -3.32
CA TYR A 176 -27.47 -4.94 -2.73
C TYR A 176 -28.00 -3.51 -2.63
N ALA A 177 -29.31 -3.27 -2.79
CA ALA A 177 -29.89 -1.93 -2.77
C ALA A 177 -29.56 -1.16 -1.47
N ARG A 178 -29.47 -1.85 -0.33
CA ARG A 178 -29.09 -1.25 0.97
C ARG A 178 -27.62 -0.82 1.06
N VAL A 179 -26.74 -1.31 0.18
CA VAL A 179 -25.34 -0.87 0.13
C VAL A 179 -25.26 0.58 -0.34
N VAL A 180 -26.14 0.96 -1.29
CA VAL A 180 -26.24 2.32 -1.82
C VAL A 180 -26.99 3.24 -0.87
N SER A 181 -28.10 2.77 -0.27
CA SER A 181 -28.96 3.61 0.56
C SER A 181 -28.53 3.75 2.02
N GLY A 182 -27.43 3.10 2.44
CA GLY A 182 -26.96 3.11 3.83
C GLY A 182 -26.49 4.48 4.29
N GLU A 183 -26.88 4.87 5.51
CA GLU A 183 -26.58 6.21 6.05
C GLU A 183 -25.10 6.39 6.40
N ASN A 184 -24.39 5.29 6.64
CA ASN A 184 -22.99 5.23 7.04
C ASN A 184 -22.27 3.99 6.46
N VAL A 185 -20.96 3.91 6.70
CA VAL A 185 -20.14 2.81 6.18
C VAL A 185 -20.42 1.48 6.85
N GLU A 186 -20.85 1.50 8.11
CA GLU A 186 -21.22 0.31 8.88
C GLU A 186 -22.46 -0.37 8.29
N GLU A 187 -23.49 0.40 7.97
CA GLU A 187 -24.71 -0.07 7.32
C GLU A 187 -24.44 -0.59 5.92
N ALA A 188 -23.63 0.12 5.13
CA ALA A 188 -23.26 -0.33 3.79
C ALA A 188 -22.46 -1.65 3.83
N ALA A 189 -21.50 -1.77 4.76
CA ALA A 189 -20.72 -2.99 4.96
C ALA A 189 -21.58 -4.16 5.44
N GLN A 190 -22.54 -3.91 6.34
CA GLN A 190 -23.48 -4.93 6.79
C GLN A 190 -24.44 -5.36 5.67
N ALA A 191 -24.91 -4.41 4.85
CA ALA A 191 -25.77 -4.69 3.70
C ALA A 191 -25.11 -5.63 2.67
N LEU A 192 -23.78 -5.59 2.51
CA LEU A 192 -23.05 -6.55 1.68
C LEU A 192 -23.18 -7.98 2.22
N VAL A 193 -23.05 -8.15 3.55
CA VAL A 193 -23.21 -9.47 4.20
C VAL A 193 -24.66 -9.94 4.10
N ASP A 194 -25.62 -9.07 4.39
CA ASP A 194 -27.04 -9.39 4.30
C ASP A 194 -27.46 -9.78 2.87
N GLY A 195 -26.85 -9.15 1.86
CA GLY A 195 -27.03 -9.48 0.44
C GLY A 195 -26.36 -10.78 0.01
N GLY A 196 -25.53 -11.37 0.87
CA GLY A 196 -24.78 -12.60 0.59
C GLY A 196 -23.54 -12.40 -0.27
N TYR A 197 -22.93 -11.20 -0.26
CA TYR A 197 -21.74 -10.89 -1.05
C TYR A 197 -20.55 -11.80 -0.68
N ALA A 198 -20.39 -12.09 0.61
CA ALA A 198 -19.37 -12.98 1.14
C ALA A 198 -19.97 -13.99 2.12
N THR A 199 -19.43 -15.21 2.13
CA THR A 199 -19.81 -16.25 3.10
C THR A 199 -19.12 -16.06 4.46
N ASP A 200 -18.12 -15.19 4.55
CA ASP A 200 -17.43 -14.88 5.80
C ASP A 200 -18.32 -13.99 6.69
N PRO A 201 -18.73 -14.45 7.89
CA PRO A 201 -19.55 -13.66 8.80
C PRO A 201 -18.85 -12.40 9.31
N ASN A 202 -17.51 -12.32 9.22
CA ASN A 202 -16.73 -11.16 9.65
C ASN A 202 -16.46 -10.17 8.50
N TYR A 203 -17.04 -10.36 7.32
CA TYR A 203 -16.73 -9.54 6.15
C TYR A 203 -17.00 -8.05 6.38
N ALA A 204 -18.17 -7.70 6.92
CA ALA A 204 -18.50 -6.31 7.27
C ALA A 204 -17.46 -5.71 8.23
N LYS A 205 -17.11 -6.45 9.29
CA LYS A 205 -16.10 -6.03 10.27
C LYS A 205 -14.74 -5.78 9.60
N LYS A 206 -14.29 -6.67 8.71
CA LYS A 206 -13.03 -6.49 7.97
C LYS A 206 -13.03 -5.22 7.12
N LEU A 207 -14.13 -4.93 6.43
CA LEU A 207 -14.26 -3.70 5.65
C LEU A 207 -14.19 -2.46 6.55
N ILE A 208 -14.93 -2.44 7.65
CA ILE A 208 -14.92 -1.33 8.61
C ILE A 208 -13.51 -1.13 9.20
N GLU A 209 -12.80 -2.20 9.55
CA GLU A 209 -11.41 -2.13 10.02
C GLU A 209 -10.47 -1.53 8.98
N ILE A 210 -10.60 -1.92 7.70
CA ILE A 210 -9.84 -1.35 6.59
C ILE A 210 -10.17 0.14 6.43
N ILE A 211 -11.45 0.50 6.42
CA ILE A 211 -11.92 1.88 6.28
C ILE A 211 -11.33 2.75 7.38
N ASN A 212 -11.38 2.30 8.63
CA ASN A 212 -10.83 3.02 9.77
C ASN A 212 -9.30 3.11 9.73
N MET A 213 -8.62 2.00 9.42
CA MET A 213 -7.15 1.93 9.40
C MET A 213 -6.53 2.90 8.39
N TYR A 214 -7.19 3.11 7.24
CA TYR A 214 -6.71 4.00 6.19
C TYR A 214 -7.49 5.31 6.10
N ASN A 215 -8.40 5.58 7.04
CA ASN A 215 -9.27 6.75 7.06
C ASN A 215 -10.01 6.95 5.72
N LEU A 216 -10.61 5.89 5.16
CA LEU A 216 -11.12 5.91 3.79
C LEU A 216 -12.39 6.76 3.62
N THR A 217 -13.12 7.06 4.70
CA THR A 217 -14.25 8.00 4.66
C THR A 217 -13.84 9.41 4.23
N GLN A 218 -12.54 9.72 4.28
CA GLN A 218 -12.01 10.94 3.68
C GLN A 218 -12.24 11.02 2.17
N TYR A 219 -12.62 9.94 1.48
CA TYR A 219 -12.93 9.94 0.05
C TYR A 219 -14.43 10.02 -0.23
N ASP A 220 -15.31 10.03 0.79
CA ASP A 220 -16.76 9.95 0.61
C ASP A 220 -17.44 11.30 0.26
N HIS A 221 -16.68 12.32 -0.11
CA HIS A 221 -17.19 13.68 -0.34
C HIS A 221 -17.08 14.12 -1.80
#